data_AF-A0A533I5U5-F1
#
_entry.id   AF-A0A533I5U5-F1
#
_cell.length_a   1.000
_cell.length_b   1.000
_cell.length_c   1.000
_cell.angle_alpha   90.00
_cell.angle_beta   90.00
_cell.angle_gamma   90.00
#
_symmetry.space_group_name_H-M   'P 1'
#
loop_
_entity.id
_entity.type
_entity.pdbx_description
1 polymer ?
#
loop_
_entity_poly.entity_id
_entity_poly.type
_entity_poly.pdbx_seq_one_letter_code
_entity_poly.pdbx_strand_id
1 'polypeptide(L)' 'MASQNFTLKVKAGEKDGTTFWDRCGVVFVNTNEAGEITSISVRHNMFPNVDMVAFPRREKDEQE' A
#
# COMPACT_ATOMS: atom_id res chain seq x y z
N MET A 1 -1.44 14.58 -11.19
CA MET A 1 -1.75 13.39 -10.35
C MET A 1 -0.87 12.24 -10.76
N ALA A 2 0.14 11.92 -9.95
CA ALA A 2 0.91 10.70 -10.14
C ALA A 2 0.34 9.61 -9.21
N SER A 3 0.10 8.43 -9.74
CA SER A 3 -0.26 7.25 -8.96
C SER A 3 0.91 6.29 -9.02
N GLN A 4 1.51 5.99 -7.87
CA GLN A 4 2.56 4.98 -7.77
C GLN A 4 1.94 3.68 -7.28
N ASN A 5 2.27 2.57 -7.93
CA ASN A 5 1.79 1.26 -7.56
C ASN A 5 2.96 0.36 -7.13
N PHE A 6 2.79 -0.30 -5.97
CA PHE A 6 3.77 -1.20 -5.41
C PHE A 6 3.16 -2.58 -5.26
N THR A 7 3.86 -3.61 -5.77
CA THR A 7 3.43 -5.00 -5.55
C THR A 7 3.78 -5.40 -4.12
N LEU A 8 2.79 -5.86 -3.36
CA LEU A 8 3.00 -6.48 -2.06
C LEU A 8 3.43 -7.92 -2.25
N LYS A 9 4.54 -8.26 -1.59
CA LYS A 9 5.06 -9.61 -1.53
C LYS A 9 5.30 -10.01 -0.08
N VAL A 10 4.96 -11.24 0.24
CA VAL A 10 5.26 -11.86 1.53
C VAL A 10 6.28 -12.96 1.34
N LYS A 11 7.16 -13.15 2.32
CA LYS A 11 8.14 -14.24 2.29
C LYS A 11 7.40 -15.57 2.39
N ALA A 12 7.44 -16.36 1.33
CA ALA A 12 6.80 -17.67 1.27
C ALA A 12 7.70 -18.77 1.87
N GLY A 13 9.02 -18.59 1.76
CA GLY A 13 9.99 -19.52 2.31
C GLY A 13 11.42 -19.15 1.91
N GLU A 14 12.35 -20.00 2.34
CA GLU A 14 13.76 -19.90 1.98
C GLU A 14 14.31 -21.30 1.76
N LYS A 15 15.02 -21.50 0.64
CA LYS A 15 15.68 -22.76 0.32
C LYS A 15 17.02 -22.47 -0.32
N ASP A 16 18.07 -23.14 0.17
CA ASP A 16 19.44 -23.01 -0.34
C ASP A 16 19.92 -21.55 -0.42
N GLY A 17 19.57 -20.73 0.58
CA GLY A 17 19.90 -19.30 0.64
C GLY A 17 19.09 -18.40 -0.28
N THR A 18 18.18 -18.95 -1.08
CA THR A 18 17.27 -18.19 -1.95
C THR A 18 15.94 -17.97 -1.22
N THR A 19 15.53 -16.71 -1.09
CA THR A 19 14.21 -16.36 -0.54
C THR A 19 13.15 -16.37 -1.63
N PHE A 20 12.06 -17.09 -1.38
CA PHE A 20 10.88 -17.14 -2.25
C PHE A 20 9.81 -16.18 -1.73
N TRP A 21 9.18 -15.47 -2.65
CA TRP A 21 8.22 -14.41 -2.36
C TRP A 21 6.92 -14.65 -3.09
N ASP A 22 5.81 -14.72 -2.36
CA ASP A 22 4.48 -14.79 -2.93
C ASP A 22 3.88 -13.41 -3.09
N ARG A 23 3.24 -13.17 -4.24
CA ARG A 23 2.51 -11.93 -4.48
C ARG A 23 1.16 -12.01 -3.77
N CYS A 24 0.92 -11.09 -2.85
CA CYS A 24 -0.28 -11.09 -2.03
C CYS A 24 -1.18 -9.87 -2.26
N GLY A 25 -0.70 -8.83 -2.95
CA GLY A 25 -1.52 -7.64 -3.19
C GLY A 25 -0.81 -6.53 -3.92
N VAL A 26 -1.46 -5.36 -3.97
CA VAL A 26 -0.95 -4.12 -4.55
C VAL A 26 -1.32 -2.95 -3.65
N VAL A 27 -0.38 -2.03 -3.43
CA VAL A 27 -0.61 -0.73 -2.81
C VAL A 27 -0.63 0.34 -3.89
N PHE A 28 -1.61 1.23 -3.81
CA PHE A 28 -1.73 2.43 -4.63
C PHE A 28 -1.46 3.63 -3.73
N VAL A 29 -0.46 4.43 -4.10
CA VAL A 29 -0.16 5.71 -3.45
C VAL A 29 -0.58 6.80 -4.40
N ASN A 30 -1.57 7.58 -4.00
CA ASN A 30 -2.07 8.70 -4.79
C ASN A 30 -1.45 9.99 -4.26
N THR A 31 -0.91 10.80 -5.17
CA THR A 31 -0.32 12.10 -4.82
C THR A 31 -0.99 13.25 -5.56
N ASN A 32 -0.96 14.44 -4.95
CA ASN A 32 -1.35 15.68 -5.61
C ASN A 32 -0.24 16.17 -6.55
N GLU A 33 -0.47 17.32 -7.20
CA GLU A 33 0.51 17.90 -8.14
C GLU A 33 1.79 18.40 -7.47
N ALA A 34 1.74 18.70 -6.17
CA ALA A 34 2.91 19.06 -5.35
C ALA A 34 3.71 17.83 -4.89
N GLY A 35 3.23 16.60 -5.16
CA GLY A 35 3.87 15.35 -4.75
C GLY A 35 3.51 14.88 -3.34
N GLU A 36 2.60 15.55 -2.65
CA GLU A 36 2.12 15.14 -1.34
C GLU A 36 1.17 13.94 -1.48
N ILE A 37 1.30 12.97 -0.57
CA ILE A 37 0.41 11.82 -0.51
C ILE A 37 -0.98 12.31 -0.08
N THR A 38 -2.00 11.99 -0.87
CA THR A 38 -3.40 12.32 -0.55
C THR A 38 -4.15 11.12 -0.01
N SER A 39 -3.80 9.91 -0.46
CA SER A 39 -4.39 8.66 0.02
C SER A 39 -3.50 7.47 -0.32
N ILE A 40 -3.67 6.41 0.47
CA ILE A 40 -3.07 5.10 0.24
C ILE A 40 -4.21 4.08 0.18
N SER A 41 -4.25 3.25 -0.85
CA SER A 41 -5.24 2.18 -1.01
C SER A 41 -4.55 0.84 -1.17
N VAL A 42 -5.07 -0.21 -0.54
CA VAL A 42 -4.49 -1.56 -0.58
C VAL A 42 -5.52 -2.56 -1.08
N ARG A 43 -5.13 -3.37 -2.07
CA ARG A 43 -5.87 -4.56 -2.51
C ARG A 43 -5.07 -5.80 -2.19
N HIS A 44 -5.64 -6.68 -1.36
CA HIS A 44 -4.98 -7.88 -0.88
C HIS A 44 -5.80 -9.13 -1.21
N ASN A 45 -5.14 -10.21 -1.65
CA ASN A 45 -5.81 -11.44 -2.09
C ASN A 45 -6.60 -12.15 -0.99
N MET A 46 -6.14 -12.06 0.27
CA MET A 46 -6.86 -12.58 1.44
C MET A 46 -8.12 -11.77 1.81
N PHE A 47 -8.26 -10.54 1.29
CA PHE A 47 -9.39 -9.66 1.57
C PHE A 47 -9.97 -9.11 0.26
N PRO A 48 -10.51 -9.97 -0.62
CA PRO A 48 -10.89 -9.58 -1.99
C PRO A 48 -12.04 -8.57 -2.06
N ASN A 49 -12.84 -8.47 -0.99
CA ASN A 49 -14.01 -7.59 -0.90
C ASN A 49 -13.82 -6.45 0.12
N VAL A 50 -12.57 -6.20 0.54
CA VAL A 50 -12.25 -5.14 1.50
C VAL A 50 -11.35 -4.12 0.82
N ASP A 51 -11.86 -2.91 0.63
CA ASP A 51 -11.05 -1.77 0.23
C ASP A 51 -10.46 -1.11 1.47
N MET A 52 -9.16 -1.32 1.70
CA MET A 52 -8.44 -0.65 2.77
C MET A 52 -7.91 0.69 2.24
N VAL A 53 -8.39 1.78 2.82
CA VAL A 53 -7.98 3.15 2.44
C VAL A 53 -7.49 3.89 3.68
N ALA A 54 -6.32 4.49 3.59
CA ALA A 54 -5.75 5.35 4.60
C ALA A 54 -5.50 6.75 4.04
N PHE A 55 -5.75 7.76 4.85
CA PHE A 55 -5.46 9.15 4.55
C PHE A 55 -4.36 9.67 5.49
N PRO A 56 -3.39 10.46 5.01
CA PRO A 56 -2.43 11.10 5.89
C PRO A 56 -3.15 12.05 6.85
N ARG A 57 -2.66 12.12 8.09
CA ARG A 57 -3.17 13.07 9.10
C ARG A 57 -2.95 14.49 8.59
N ARG A 58 -3.97 15.33 8.69
CA ARG A 58 -3.85 16.76 8.41
C ARG A 58 -3.60 17.48 9.73
N GLU A 59 -2.84 18.58 9.72
CA GLU A 59 -2.55 19.38 10.93
C GLU A 59 -3.82 19.84 11.69
N LYS A 60 -4.98 19.86 11.02
CA LYS A 60 -6.28 20.14 11.64
C LYS A 60 -6.83 19.00 12.50
N ASP A 61 -6.44 17.76 12.23
CA ASP A 61 -6.91 16.58 12.96
C ASP A 61 -6.28 16.46 14.37
N GLU A 62 -5.27 17.27 14.69
CA GLU A 62 -4.57 17.28 16.00
C GLU A 62 -5.19 18.24 17.04
N GLN A 63 -6.23 18.99 16.68
CA GLN A 63 -6.89 19.97 17.56
C GLN A 63 -8.27 19.53 18.09
N GLU A 64 -8.68 18.28 17.87
CA GLU A 64 -9.92 17.69 18.43
C GLU A 64 -9.66 16.70 19.57
#